data_AF-A0A1Q3FCW9-F1
#
_entry.id   AF-A0A1Q3FCW9-F1
#
_cell.length_a   1.000
_cell.length_b   1.000
_cell.length_c   1.000
_cell.angle_alpha   90.00
_cell.angle_beta   90.00
_cell.angle_gamma   90.00
#
_symmetry.space_group_name_H-M   'P 1'
#
loop_
_entity.id
_entity.type
_entity.pdbx_description
1 polymer ?
#
loop_
_entity_poly.entity_id
_entity_poly.type
_entity_poly.pdbx_seq_one_letter_code
_entity_poly.pdbx_strand_id
1 'polypeptide(L)'
;YSVKNMHIHSAMTQPNQDQENGIGSQHSNLYLRLQQSATIRANIQNISQLLNTGLTPEALDICVKLLEAGVHPQALAEVVTQIRREMAVIEADGQ
;
A
#
# COMPACT_ATOMS: atom_id res chain seq x y z
N TYR A 1 -46.99 -23.90 -37.50
CA TYR A 1 -46.12 -23.72 -36.33
C TYR A 1 -45.62 -22.28 -36.34
N SER A 2 -46.23 -21.45 -35.48
CA SER A 2 -45.98 -20.01 -35.37
C SER A 2 -45.03 -19.76 -34.21
N VAL A 3 -44.00 -18.96 -34.46
CA VAL A 3 -42.96 -18.55 -33.52
C VAL A 3 -43.48 -17.36 -32.70
N LYS A 4 -43.53 -17.45 -31.37
CA LYS A 4 -43.46 -16.24 -30.51
C LYS A 4 -43.25 -16.56 -29.02
N ASN A 5 -42.25 -15.86 -28.45
CA ASN A 5 -41.96 -15.61 -27.03
C ASN A 5 -41.28 -16.76 -26.26
N MET A 6 -40.18 -16.60 -25.54
CA MET A 6 -39.37 -15.46 -25.10
C MET A 6 -38.24 -16.11 -24.28
N HIS A 7 -36.97 -15.81 -24.53
CA HIS A 7 -35.91 -15.70 -23.51
C HIS A 7 -34.78 -14.87 -24.12
N ILE A 8 -34.70 -13.63 -23.64
CA ILE A 8 -33.82 -12.57 -24.08
C ILE A 8 -32.38 -12.93 -23.66
N HIS A 9 -31.54 -13.29 -24.63
CA HIS A 9 -30.12 -13.03 -24.52
C HIS A 9 -29.56 -12.83 -25.92
N SER A 10 -29.56 -11.58 -26.37
CA SER A 10 -28.72 -11.17 -27.48
C SER A 10 -28.35 -9.71 -27.38
N ALA A 11 -27.05 -9.54 -27.49
CA ALA A 11 -26.36 -8.44 -28.13
C ALA A 11 -26.10 -7.19 -27.29
N MET A 12 -25.05 -6.51 -27.77
CA MET A 12 -24.70 -5.11 -27.52
C MET A 12 -23.81 -4.96 -26.29
N THR A 13 -22.59 -4.41 -26.32
CA THR A 13 -21.75 -3.73 -27.31
C THR A 13 -20.42 -3.58 -26.57
N GLN A 14 -19.26 -3.58 -27.24
CA GLN A 14 -18.06 -2.97 -26.64
C GLN A 14 -18.20 -1.45 -26.80
N PRO A 15 -18.21 -0.63 -25.73
CA PRO A 15 -17.72 0.72 -25.81
C PRO A 15 -16.32 0.76 -25.20
N ASN A 16 -15.35 1.21 -26.00
CA ASN A 16 -14.15 1.85 -25.48
C ASN A 16 -14.57 2.87 -24.43
N GLN A 17 -14.26 2.61 -23.17
CA GLN A 17 -14.15 3.65 -22.16
C GLN A 17 -12.67 3.97 -22.06
N ASP A 18 -12.35 5.03 -22.79
CA ASP A 18 -11.25 5.95 -22.58
C ASP A 18 -10.09 5.43 -21.74
N GLN A 19 -8.98 5.24 -22.43
CA GLN A 19 -7.66 5.30 -21.85
C GLN A 19 -7.52 6.67 -21.18
N GLU A 20 -7.99 6.77 -19.93
CA GLU A 20 -7.74 7.91 -19.08
C GLU A 20 -6.23 7.97 -18.92
N ASN A 21 -5.65 9.00 -19.53
CA ASN A 21 -4.26 9.37 -19.44
C ASN A 21 -4.00 9.84 -18.00
N GLY A 22 -4.01 8.87 -17.07
CA GLY A 22 -3.91 9.07 -15.64
C GLY A 22 -2.52 8.71 -15.18
N ILE A 23 -1.61 9.68 -15.18
CA ILE A 23 -0.28 9.58 -14.54
C ILE A 23 -0.41 9.41 -12.99
N GLY A 24 -1.61 9.20 -12.44
CA GLY A 24 -1.87 9.24 -10.98
C GLY A 24 -2.39 7.98 -10.27
N SER A 25 -2.57 6.82 -10.92
CA SER A 25 -3.35 5.69 -10.30
C SER A 25 -2.56 4.40 -9.98
N GLN A 26 -1.27 4.33 -10.34
CA GLN A 26 -0.53 3.06 -10.23
C GLN A 26 0.00 2.76 -8.83
N HIS A 27 0.24 3.79 -8.01
CA HIS A 27 0.87 3.64 -6.70
C HIS A 27 -0.10 3.17 -5.61
N SER A 28 -1.35 3.61 -5.63
CA SER A 28 -2.39 3.22 -4.66
C SER A 28 -2.79 1.73 -4.74
N ASN A 29 -2.52 1.07 -5.88
CA ASN A 29 -2.85 -0.34 -6.09
C ASN A 29 -1.79 -1.32 -5.55
N LEU A 30 -0.58 -0.87 -5.19
CA LEU A 30 0.45 -1.78 -4.66
C LEU A 30 0.18 -2.12 -3.18
N TYR A 31 -0.12 -1.13 -2.34
CA TYR A 31 -0.34 -1.31 -0.91
C TYR A 31 -1.55 -2.20 -0.69
N LEU A 32 -2.62 -1.96 -1.46
CA LEU A 32 -3.83 -2.79 -1.41
C LEU A 32 -3.50 -4.25 -1.74
N ARG A 33 -2.66 -4.51 -2.75
CA ARG A 33 -2.23 -5.88 -3.10
C ARG A 33 -1.33 -6.50 -2.03
N LEU A 34 -0.43 -5.71 -1.43
CA LEU A 34 0.41 -6.15 -0.31
C LEU A 34 -0.42 -6.46 0.94
N GLN A 35 -1.44 -5.66 1.22
CA GLN A 35 -2.37 -5.86 2.33
C GLN A 35 -3.27 -7.08 2.11
N GLN A 36 -3.74 -7.30 0.88
CA GLN A 36 -4.53 -8.47 0.49
C GLN A 36 -3.71 -9.78 0.59
N SER A 37 -2.39 -9.71 0.42
CA SER A 37 -1.51 -10.86 0.56
C SER A 37 -0.99 -11.01 2.00
N ALA A 38 -1.68 -11.83 2.78
CA ALA A 38 -1.28 -12.14 4.16
C ALA A 38 0.16 -12.67 4.25
N THR A 39 0.60 -13.47 3.28
CA THR A 39 1.97 -14.01 3.23
C THR A 39 3.02 -12.93 3.05
N ILE A 40 2.81 -11.98 2.13
CA ILE A 40 3.79 -10.91 1.89
C ILE A 40 3.89 -10.00 3.11
N ARG A 41 2.74 -9.63 3.70
CA ARG A 41 2.70 -8.82 4.92
C ARG A 41 3.44 -9.51 6.09
N ALA A 42 3.25 -10.81 6.27
CA ALA A 42 3.96 -11.59 7.28
C ALA A 42 5.47 -11.62 7.01
N ASN A 43 5.90 -11.81 5.77
CA ASN A 43 7.32 -11.82 5.43
C ASN A 43 7.99 -10.46 5.71
N ILE A 44 7.34 -9.35 5.37
CA ILE A 44 7.87 -7.99 5.63
C ILE A 44 8.01 -7.76 7.15
N GLN A 45 7.02 -8.17 7.94
CA GLN A 45 7.10 -8.13 9.41
C GLN A 45 8.26 -8.98 9.95
N ASN A 46 8.38 -10.21 9.49
CA ASN A 46 9.43 -11.12 9.93
C ASN A 46 10.84 -10.59 9.58
N ILE A 47 11.01 -9.99 8.40
CA ILE A 47 12.27 -9.35 8.01
C ILE A 47 12.58 -8.15 8.92
N SER A 48 11.58 -7.31 9.21
CA SER A 48 11.74 -6.16 10.10
C SER A 48 12.19 -6.58 11.50
N GLN A 49 11.61 -7.66 12.03
CA GLN A 49 12.00 -8.26 13.31
C GLN A 49 13.40 -8.87 13.27
N LEU A 50 13.72 -9.62 12.21
CA LEU A 50 15.03 -10.24 12.04
C LEU A 50 16.15 -9.20 11.99
N LEU A 51 15.90 -8.05 11.35
CA LEU A 51 16.84 -6.93 11.29
C LEU A 51 16.82 -6.04 12.53
N ASN A 52 15.99 -6.35 13.53
CA ASN A 52 15.83 -5.57 14.76
C ASN A 52 15.63 -4.07 14.49
N THR A 53 14.82 -3.71 13.49
CA THR A 53 14.56 -2.30 13.16
C THR A 53 13.85 -1.55 14.31
N GLY A 54 13.16 -2.30 15.18
CA GLY A 54 12.35 -1.76 16.27
C GLY A 54 11.06 -1.09 15.79
N LEU A 55 10.65 -1.31 14.54
CA LEU A 55 9.38 -0.80 14.01
C LEU A 55 8.23 -1.69 14.49
N THR A 56 7.18 -1.06 15.04
CA THR A 56 5.92 -1.74 15.33
C THR A 56 5.20 -2.11 14.04
N PRO A 57 4.20 -3.02 14.07
CA PRO A 57 3.45 -3.37 12.88
C PRO A 57 2.80 -2.19 12.18
N GLU A 58 2.31 -1.23 12.96
CA GLU A 58 1.66 0.00 12.50
C GLU A 58 2.68 0.96 11.88
N ALA A 59 3.83 1.15 12.54
CA ALA A 59 4.91 2.01 12.01
C ALA A 59 5.46 1.47 10.69
N LEU A 60 5.63 0.15 10.58
CA LEU A 60 6.08 -0.50 9.35
C LEU A 60 5.06 -0.32 8.22
N ASP A 61 3.76 -0.41 8.53
CA ASP A 61 2.68 -0.20 7.57
C ASP A 61 2.66 1.22 7.01
N ILE A 62 2.89 2.22 7.87
CA ILE A 62 3.06 3.62 7.45
C ILE A 62 4.29 3.77 6.55
N CYS A 63 5.41 3.14 6.88
CA CYS A 63 6.62 3.19 6.05
C CYS A 63 6.35 2.63 4.65
N VAL A 64 5.65 1.51 4.53
CA VAL A 64 5.28 0.92 3.23
C VAL A 64 4.41 1.90 2.43
N LYS A 65 3.39 2.51 3.04
CA LYS A 65 2.57 3.54 2.37
C LYS A 65 3.37 4.72 1.85
N LEU A 66 4.34 5.20 2.63
CA LEU A 66 5.20 6.33 2.22
C LEU A 66 6.12 5.94 1.07
N LEU A 67 6.74 4.75 1.14
CA LEU A 67 7.55 4.22 0.04
C LEU A 67 6.74 4.10 -1.25
N GLU A 68 5.49 3.68 -1.15
CA GLU A 68 4.59 3.62 -2.28
C GLU A 68 4.16 4.98 -2.80
N ALA A 69 4.04 6.00 -1.95
CA ALA A 69 3.86 7.38 -2.38
C ALA A 69 5.09 7.96 -3.11
N GLY A 70 6.17 7.19 -3.26
CA GLY A 70 7.40 7.60 -3.93
C GLY A 70 8.42 8.26 -3.02
N VAL A 71 8.24 8.18 -1.70
CA VAL A 71 9.23 8.68 -0.74
C VAL A 71 10.52 7.87 -0.85
N HIS A 72 11.65 8.56 -0.91
CA HIS A 72 12.96 7.92 -1.03
C HIS A 72 13.29 7.10 0.24
N PRO A 73 13.72 5.83 0.13
CA PRO A 73 13.95 4.96 1.29
C PRO A 73 14.96 5.52 2.30
N GLN A 74 16.06 6.10 1.80
CA GLN A 74 17.10 6.67 2.65
C GLN A 74 16.59 7.88 3.44
N ALA A 75 15.82 8.76 2.78
CA ALA A 75 15.28 9.95 3.44
C ALA A 75 14.26 9.56 4.51
N LEU A 76 13.43 8.55 4.24
CA LEU A 76 12.50 8.00 5.22
C LEU A 76 13.24 7.42 6.43
N ALA A 77 14.32 6.65 6.21
CA ALA A 77 15.12 6.06 7.28
C ALA A 77 15.80 7.14 8.15
N GLU A 78 16.30 8.20 7.54
CA GLU A 78 16.89 9.34 8.25
C GLU A 78 15.86 10.04 9.13
N VAL A 79 14.67 10.34 8.59
CA VAL A 79 13.58 10.96 9.35
C VAL A 79 13.11 10.08 10.51
N VAL A 80 12.92 8.77 10.29
CA VAL A 80 12.52 7.84 11.36
C VAL A 80 13.58 7.78 12.47
N THR A 81 14.86 7.74 12.09
CA THR A 81 15.97 7.75 13.06
C THR A 81 16.00 9.05 13.86
N GLN A 82 15.84 10.18 13.18
CA GLN A 82 15.84 11.51 13.79
C GLN A 82 14.70 11.64 14.81
N ILE A 83 13.47 11.28 14.43
CA ILE A 83 12.31 11.33 15.33
C ILE A 83 12.56 10.50 16.59
N ARG A 84 13.04 9.26 16.44
CA ARG A 84 13.31 8.37 17.58
C ARG A 84 14.38 8.95 18.50
N ARG A 85 15.42 9.58 17.95
CA ARG A 85 16.47 10.24 18.72
C ARG A 85 15.92 11.43 19.51
N GLU A 86 15.13 12.28 18.87
CA GLU A 86 14.53 13.45 19.52
C GLU A 86 13.55 13.03 20.63
N MET A 87 12.75 11.99 20.42
CA MET A 87 11.88 11.44 21.46
C MET A 87 12.68 10.93 22.66
N ALA A 88 13.77 10.20 22.44
CA ALA A 88 14.63 9.72 23.52
C ALA A 88 15.26 10.87 24.33
N VAL A 89 15.60 11.99 23.68
CA VAL A 89 16.10 13.20 24.37
C VAL A 89 14.99 13.83 25.21
N ILE A 90 13.78 13.96 24.67
CA ILE A 90 12.63 14.52 25.41
C ILE A 90 12.29 13.67 26.64
N GLU A 91 12.34 12.34 26.51
CA GLU A 91 12.11 11.42 27.63
C GLU A 91 13.20 11.53 28.70
N ALA A 92 14.47 11.75 28.31
CA ALA A 92 15.58 11.90 29.22
C ALA A 92 15.60 13.26 29.95
N ASP A 93 15.24 14.35 29.27
CA ASP A 93 15.17 15.70 29.85
C ASP A 93 13.95 15.88 30.78
N GLY A 94 12.94 15.01 30.66
CA GLY A 94 11.75 15.00 31.51
C GLY A 94 11.90 14.23 32.82
N GLN A 95 13.05 13.60 33.10
CA GLN A 95 13.37 12.86 34.33
C GLN A 95 14.33 13.62 35.25
#